data_AF-A0A8T2IE35-F1
#
_entry.id   AF-A0A8T2IE35-F1
#
_cell.length_a   1.000
_cell.length_b   1.000
_cell.length_c   1.000
_cell.angle_alpha   90.00
_cell.angle_beta   90.00
_cell.angle_gamma   90.00
#
_symmetry.space_group_name_H-M   'P 1'
#
loop_
_entity.id
_entity.type
_entity.pdbx_description
1 polymer ?
#
loop_
_entity_poly.entity_id
_entity_poly.type
_entity_poly.pdbx_seq_one_letter_code
_entity_poly.pdbx_strand_id
1 'polypeptide(L)'
;ARRMFLGEMDSLEAILQTETILAPKPMKVIDYPGGGAMLVMQHLDMKSLNRQSAKLGEHLADLHLHNQRLKEKLTKESSTVGKSGLPLKTSLQ
;
A
#
# COMPACT_ATOMS: atom_id res chain seq x y z
N ALA A 1 11.33 17.06 -0.91
CA ALA A 1 11.71 15.69 -1.29
C ALA A 1 11.21 14.63 -0.30
N ARG A 2 11.53 14.72 1.01
CA ARG A 2 11.20 13.67 2.00
C ARG A 2 9.77 13.15 1.99
N ARG A 3 8.77 14.04 2.00
CA ARG A 3 7.33 13.67 1.94
C ARG A 3 6.99 12.80 0.73
N MET A 4 7.59 13.08 -0.42
CA MET A 4 7.39 12.30 -1.65
C MET A 4 7.89 10.87 -1.47
N PHE A 5 9.09 10.70 -0.91
CA PHE A 5 9.67 9.36 -0.68
C PHE A 5 8.96 8.57 0.42
N LEU A 6 8.40 9.24 1.43
CA LEU A 6 7.52 8.56 2.39
C LEU A 6 6.26 8.03 1.72
N GLY A 7 5.62 8.85 0.87
CA GLY A 7 4.44 8.41 0.11
C GLY A 7 4.75 7.24 -0.84
N GLU A 8 5.93 7.25 -1.48
CA GLU A 8 6.39 6.12 -2.30
C GLU A 8 6.70 4.87 -1.47
N MET A 9 7.26 5.04 -0.26
CA MET A 9 7.49 3.94 0.67
C MET A 9 6.16 3.26 1.04
N ASP A 10 5.16 4.05 1.42
CA ASP A 10 3.83 3.58 1.77
C ASP A 10 3.12 2.91 0.58
N SER A 11 3.28 3.46 -0.63
CA SER A 11 2.67 2.89 -1.84
C SER A 11 3.29 1.54 -2.22
N LEU A 12 4.61 1.38 -2.12
CA LEU A 12 5.30 0.12 -2.36
C LEU A 12 4.91 -0.95 -1.34
N GLU A 13 4.77 -0.59 -0.05
CA GLU A 13 4.24 -1.50 0.97
C GLU A 13 2.83 -1.96 0.67
N ALA A 14 1.95 -1.03 0.28
CA ALA A 14 0.56 -1.36 -0.09
C ALA A 14 0.48 -2.28 -1.31
N ILE A 15 1.34 -2.07 -2.32
CA ILE A 15 1.43 -2.97 -3.49
C ILE A 15 1.89 -4.37 -3.06
N LEU A 16 2.91 -4.48 -2.19
CA LEU A 16 3.41 -5.79 -1.75
C LEU A 16 2.37 -6.57 -0.94
N GLN A 17 1.54 -5.88 -0.17
CA GLN A 17 0.45 -6.48 0.61
C GLN A 17 -0.68 -7.07 -0.25
N THR A 18 -0.80 -6.70 -1.53
CA THR A 18 -1.81 -7.31 -2.41
C THR A 18 -1.40 -8.70 -2.86
N GLU A 19 -0.12 -9.05 -2.75
CA GLU A 19 0.46 -10.33 -3.21
C GLU A 19 0.21 -10.64 -4.70
N THR A 20 -0.08 -9.62 -5.52
CA THR A 20 -0.40 -9.81 -6.94
C THR A 20 0.80 -9.62 -7.85
N ILE A 21 1.63 -8.60 -7.61
CA ILE A 21 2.82 -8.30 -8.41
C ILE A 21 4.06 -8.18 -7.53
N LEU A 22 5.24 -8.31 -8.15
CA LEU A 22 6.51 -7.99 -7.50
C LEU A 22 6.77 -6.47 -7.57
N ALA A 23 7.21 -5.91 -6.45
CA ALA A 23 7.73 -4.55 -6.36
C ALA A 23 9.00 -4.54 -5.49
N PRO A 24 9.90 -3.55 -5.63
CA PRO A 24 11.04 -3.41 -4.74
C PRO A 24 10.58 -3.26 -3.28
N LYS A 25 11.09 -4.10 -2.37
CA LYS A 25 10.80 -3.95 -0.93
C LYS A 25 11.39 -2.64 -0.41
N PRO A 26 10.57 -1.67 0.05
CA PRO A 26 11.10 -0.46 0.66
C PRO A 26 11.78 -0.79 2.00
N MET A 27 12.79 -0.01 2.37
CA MET A 27 13.54 -0.23 3.61
C MET A 27 13.55 1.01 4.51
N LYS A 28 13.85 2.19 3.96
CA LYS A 28 13.88 3.45 4.72
C LYS A 28 13.97 4.69 3.82
N VAL A 29 13.49 5.82 4.35
CA VAL A 29 13.79 7.16 3.81
C VAL A 29 14.85 7.82 4.69
N ILE A 30 15.94 8.28 4.07
CA ILE A 30 17.03 8.99 4.75
C ILE A 30 17.16 10.42 4.24
N ASP A 31 17.54 11.34 5.12
CA ASP A 31 17.83 12.72 4.75
C ASP A 31 19.26 12.82 4.21
N TYR A 32 19.45 13.57 3.11
CA TYR A 32 20.77 13.74 2.50
C TYR A 32 21.48 14.97 3.09
N PRO A 33 22.75 14.87 3.54
CA PRO A 33 23.46 15.97 4.21
C PRO A 33 23.61 17.27 3.38
N GLY A 34 23.45 17.20 2.05
CA GLY A 34 23.46 18.37 1.15
C GLY A 34 22.07 18.94 0.84
N GLY A 35 21.03 18.50 1.56
CA GLY A 35 19.64 18.81 1.27
C GLY A 35 18.96 17.78 0.38
N GLY A 36 17.68 17.52 0.65
CA GLY A 36 16.91 16.47 -0.03
C GLY A 36 16.77 15.20 0.81
N ALA A 37 16.28 14.14 0.19
CA ALA A 37 16.06 12.85 0.82
C ALA A 37 16.28 11.72 -0.20
N MET A 38 16.45 10.49 0.28
CA MET A 38 16.64 9.30 -0.54
C MET A 38 15.74 8.17 -0.02
N LEU A 39 15.17 7.39 -0.92
CA LEU A 39 14.49 6.14 -0.60
C LEU A 39 15.45 4.96 -0.82
N VAL A 40 15.64 4.14 0.21
CA VAL A 40 16.41 2.89 0.15
C VAL A 40 15.42 1.74 0.00
N MET A 41 15.64 0.89 -0.99
CA MET A 41 14.79 -0.26 -1.31
C MET A 41 15.63 -1.43 -1.84
N GLN A 42 15.03 -2.62 -1.89
CA GLN A 42 15.62 -3.81 -2.48
C GLN A 42 16.04 -3.57 -3.94
N HIS A 43 17.25 -3.99 -4.30
CA HIS A 43 17.67 -4.07 -5.69
C HIS A 43 16.99 -5.26 -6.39
N LEU A 44 16.34 -5.01 -7.52
CA LEU A 44 15.77 -6.05 -8.37
C LEU A 44 16.65 -6.26 -9.60
N ASP A 45 17.05 -7.50 -9.84
CA ASP A 45 17.66 -7.90 -11.10
C ASP A 45 16.56 -8.04 -12.18
N MET A 46 16.32 -6.94 -12.91
CA MET A 46 15.24 -6.87 -13.89
C MET A 46 15.61 -7.64 -15.17
N LYS A 47 14.73 -8.58 -15.54
CA LYS A 47 14.87 -9.41 -16.74
C LYS A 47 13.78 -9.08 -17.76
N SER A 48 14.03 -9.37 -19.03
CA SER A 48 13.05 -9.16 -20.09
C SER A 48 11.77 -9.97 -19.84
N LEU A 49 10.63 -9.30 -19.97
CA LEU A 49 9.29 -9.88 -19.79
C LEU A 49 8.68 -10.41 -21.09
N ASN A 50 9.44 -10.53 -22.19
CA ASN A 50 8.88 -10.83 -23.52
C ASN A 50 8.01 -12.11 -23.54
N ARG A 51 8.34 -13.13 -22.73
CA ARG A 51 7.54 -14.36 -22.61
C ARG A 51 6.50 -14.36 -21.49
N GLN A 52 6.47 -13.32 -20.64
CA GLN A 52 5.66 -13.26 -19.40
C GLN A 52 4.79 -12.00 -19.32
N SER A 53 4.78 -11.17 -20.37
CA SER A 53 4.02 -9.91 -20.43
C SER A 53 2.52 -10.13 -20.22
N ALA A 54 1.95 -11.18 -20.82
CA ALA A 54 0.56 -11.55 -20.62
C ALA A 54 0.26 -11.88 -19.15
N LYS A 55 1.16 -12.63 -18.49
CA LYS A 55 0.99 -12.99 -17.08
C LYS A 55 1.12 -11.80 -16.15
N LEU A 56 2.07 -10.90 -16.43
CA LEU A 56 2.18 -9.62 -15.73
C LEU A 56 0.90 -8.80 -15.89
N GLY A 57 0.31 -8.76 -17.09
CA GLY A 57 -0.96 -8.07 -17.34
C GLY A 57 -2.12 -8.62 -16.51
N GLU A 58 -2.25 -9.95 -16.41
CA GLU A 58 -3.23 -10.62 -15.55
C GLU A 58 -3.04 -10.22 -14.08
N HIS A 59 -1.81 -10.31 -13.57
CA HIS A 59 -1.48 -9.94 -12.19
C HIS A 59 -1.70 -8.46 -11.87
N LEU A 60 -1.46 -7.58 -12.85
CA LEU A 60 -1.79 -6.16 -12.74
C LEU A 60 -3.31 -5.93 -12.69
N ALA A 61 -4.09 -6.69 -13.47
CA ALA A 61 -5.55 -6.62 -13.37
C ALA A 61 -6.04 -7.05 -11.97
N ASP A 62 -5.46 -8.11 -11.40
CA ASP A 62 -5.75 -8.56 -10.04
C ASP A 62 -5.40 -7.48 -8.99
N LEU A 63 -4.26 -6.80 -9.14
CA LEU A 63 -3.87 -5.66 -8.30
C LEU A 63 -4.96 -4.57 -8.31
N HIS A 64 -5.43 -4.20 -9.51
CA HIS A 64 -6.46 -3.18 -9.67
C HIS A 64 -7.79 -3.59 -9.05
N LEU A 65 -8.22 -4.84 -9.26
CA LEU A 65 -9.45 -5.38 -8.65
C LEU A 65 -9.36 -5.43 -7.12
N HIS A 66 -8.22 -5.82 -6.56
CA HIS A 66 -7.97 -5.78 -5.12
C HIS A 66 -8.17 -4.36 -4.56
N ASN A 67 -7.51 -3.37 -5.17
CA ASN A 67 -7.57 -1.99 -4.72
C ASN A 67 -8.98 -1.39 -4.86
N GLN A 68 -9.71 -1.76 -5.92
CA GLN A 68 -11.10 -1.35 -6.09
C GLN A 68 -12.00 -1.90 -4.98
N ARG A 69 -11.94 -3.22 -4.70
CA ARG A 69 -12.74 -3.84 -3.64
C ARG A 69 -12.44 -3.25 -2.27
N LEU A 70 -11.16 -2.98 -1.98
CA LEU A 70 -10.74 -2.34 -0.73
C LEU A 70 -11.34 -0.94 -0.60
N LYS A 71 -11.27 -0.12 -1.66
CA LYS A 71 -11.89 1.20 -1.69
C LYS A 71 -13.40 1.15 -1.46
N GLU A 72 -14.10 0.24 -2.13
CA GLU A 72 -15.55 0.05 -1.98
C GLU A 72 -15.91 -0.31 -0.53
N LYS A 73 -15.18 -1.26 0.07
CA LYS A 73 -15.35 -1.65 1.47
C LYS A 73 -15.16 -0.47 2.42
N LEU A 74 -14.05 0.27 2.31
CA LEU A 74 -13.75 1.42 3.17
C LEU A 74 -14.77 2.56 2.99
N THR A 75 -15.25 2.78 1.76
CA THR A 75 -16.29 3.77 1.46
C THR A 75 -17.61 3.39 2.13
N LYS A 76 -17.99 2.11 2.10
CA LYS A 76 -19.20 1.62 2.77
C LYS A 76 -19.08 1.70 4.30
N GLU A 77 -17.91 1.40 4.84
CA GLU A 77 -17.67 1.48 6.30
C GLU A 77 -17.66 2.93 6.80
N SER A 78 -17.07 3.86 6.05
CA SER A 78 -17.03 5.29 6.40
C SER A 78 -18.36 6.02 6.23
N SER A 79 -19.25 5.55 5.35
CA SER A 79 -20.59 6.11 5.17
C SER A 79 -21.62 5.64 6.21
N THR A 80 -21.24 4.69 7.08
CA THR A 80 -22.12 4.18 8.14
C THR A 80 -22.01 5.06 9.40
N VAL A 81 -22.98 5.95 9.62
CA VAL A 81 -23.13 6.70 10.88
C VAL A 81 -24.02 5.89 11.83
N GLY A 82 -23.47 5.44 12.98
CA GLY A 82 -24.25 4.71 14.00
C GLY A 82 -23.64 3.42 14.56
N LYS A 83 -22.31 3.21 14.51
CA LYS A 83 -21.69 2.24 15.42
C LYS A 83 -21.83 2.78 16.84
N SER A 84 -22.90 2.38 17.51
CA SER A 84 -23.15 2.69 18.91
C SER A 84 -21.88 2.38 19.71
N GLY A 85 -21.34 3.42 20.36
CA GLY A 85 -20.38 3.23 21.43
C GLY A 85 -20.95 2.22 22.41
N LEU A 86 -20.07 1.34 22.90
CA LEU A 86 -20.35 0.34 23.92
C LEU A 86 -21.35 0.88 24.96
N PRO A 87 -22.34 0.07 25.39
CA PRO A 87 -23.25 0.51 26.43
C PRO A 87 -22.41 0.83 27.67
N LEU A 88 -22.54 2.06 28.19
CA LEU A 88 -22.08 2.40 29.53
C LEU A 88 -22.70 1.37 30.48
N LYS A 89 -21.89 0.43 30.98
CA LYS A 89 -22.24 -0.29 32.19
C LYS A 89 -22.10 0.69 33.34
N THR A 90 -23.17 1.44 33.60
CA THR A 90 -23.46 1.94 34.94
C THR A 90 -23.65 0.73 35.86
N SER A 91 -22.58 0.30 36.52
CA SER A 91 -22.70 -0.43 37.77
C SER A 91 -22.56 0.58 38.89
N LEU A 92 -23.73 1.01 39.39
CA LEU A 92 -23.91 1.32 40.79
C LEU A 92 -23.47 0.09 41.59
N GLN A 93 -22.40 0.21 42.39
CA GLN A 93 -22.32 -0.18 43.80
C GLN A 93 -21.17 0.61 44.45
#